data_AF-A0A8S9HLK6-F1
#
_entry.id   AF-A0A8S9HLK6-F1
#
_cell.length_a   1.000
_cell.length_b   1.000
_cell.length_c   1.000
_cell.angle_alpha   90.00
_cell.angle_beta   90.00
_cell.angle_gamma   90.00
#
_symmetry.space_group_name_H-M   'P 1'
#
loop_
_entity.id
_entity.type
_entity.pdbx_description
1 polymer ?
#
loop_
_entity_poly.entity_id
_entity_poly.type
_entity_poly.pdbx_seq_one_letter_code
_entity_poly.pdbx_strand_id
1 'polypeptide(L)' 'MDSQQLIKALSKDPNPEIYGIISVTLVLASSFDSVSFEWLPKAQNKVADALAKQALYSACLGTPLIDSEA' A
#
# COMPACT_ATOMS: atom_id res chain seq x y z
N MET A 1 0.55 -0.17 9.58
CA MET A 1 0.77 -1.13 8.47
C MET A 1 1.12 -2.49 9.02
N ASP A 2 0.76 -3.60 8.37
CA ASP A 2 1.12 -4.96 8.81
C ASP A 2 2.34 -5.55 8.08
N SER A 3 2.85 -4.89 7.03
CA SER A 3 4.08 -5.27 6.34
C SER A 3 5.33 -4.94 7.16
N GLN A 4 5.95 -5.96 7.75
CA GLN A 4 7.19 -5.81 8.51
C GLN A 4 8.36 -5.36 7.63
N GLN A 5 8.42 -5.80 6.37
CA GLN A 5 9.49 -5.40 5.43
C GLN A 5 9.45 -3.89 5.17
N LEU A 6 8.24 -3.32 5.00
CA LEU A 6 8.06 -1.90 4.72
C LEU A 6 8.40 -1.04 5.96
N ILE A 7 7.90 -1.42 7.14
CA ILE A 7 8.18 -0.73 8.41
C ILE A 7 9.69 -0.70 8.69
N LYS A 8 10.38 -1.84 8.49
CA LYS A 8 11.83 -1.93 8.70
C LYS A 8 12.61 -1.07 7.70
N ALA A 9 12.22 -1.08 6.43
CA ALA A 9 12.87 -0.31 5.39
C ALA A 9 12.67 1.20 5.52
N LEU A 10 11.54 1.64 6.09
CA LEU A 10 11.32 3.05 6.44
C LEU A 10 12.14 3.50 7.66
N SER A 11 12.53 2.58 8.54
CA SER A 11 13.15 2.92 9.82
C SER A 11 14.67 2.92 9.79
N LYS A 12 15.32 1.83 9.33
CA LYS A 12 16.78 1.65 9.48
C LYS A 12 17.46 0.78 8.43
N ASP A 13 16.76 -0.13 7.76
CA ASP A 13 17.38 -1.12 6.87
C ASP A 13 16.92 -0.93 5.41
N PRO A 14 17.65 -0.15 4.59
CA PRO A 14 17.28 0.04 3.20
C PRO A 14 17.27 -1.30 2.47
N ASN A 15 16.11 -1.64 1.90
CA ASN A 15 15.94 -2.83 1.05
C ASN A 15 15.90 -2.39 -0.43
N PRO A 16 16.90 -2.76 -1.25
CA PRO A 16 16.98 -2.37 -2.65
C PRO A 16 15.75 -2.77 -3.47
N GLU A 17 15.13 -3.91 -3.17
CA GLU A 17 13.98 -4.45 -3.91
C GLU A 17 12.74 -3.55 -3.81
N ILE A 18 12.62 -2.80 -2.72
CA ILE A 18 11.48 -1.91 -2.46
C ILE A 18 11.87 -0.44 -2.37
N TYR A 19 13.11 -0.09 -2.73
CA TYR A 19 13.63 1.28 -2.61
C TYR A 19 12.72 2.30 -3.32
N GLY A 20 12.26 1.99 -4.53
CA GLY A 20 11.34 2.87 -5.26
C GLY A 20 10.04 3.16 -4.51
N ILE A 21 9.46 2.14 -3.85
CA ILE A 21 8.25 2.29 -3.03
C ILE A 21 8.53 3.17 -1.81
N ILE A 22 9.68 2.97 -1.16
CA ILE A 22 10.13 3.77 -0.02
C ILE A 22 10.30 5.24 -0.43
N SER A 23 11.00 5.51 -1.54
CA SER A 23 11.22 6.87 -2.04
C SER A 23 9.91 7.60 -2.33
N VAL A 24 8.96 6.95 -3.03
CA VAL A 24 7.64 7.55 -3.29
C VAL A 24 6.90 7.82 -1.99
N THR A 25 6.93 6.88 -1.04
CA THR A 25 6.29 7.04 0.27
C THR A 25 6.85 8.25 1.03
N LEU A 26 8.18 8.41 1.07
CA LEU A 26 8.83 9.53 1.74
C LEU A 26 8.57 10.87 1.06
N VAL A 27 8.55 10.90 -0.28
CA VAL A 27 8.18 12.11 -1.05
C VAL A 27 6.76 12.54 -0.71
N LEU A 28 5.81 11.60 -0.71
CA LEU A 28 4.42 11.89 -0.32
C LEU A 28 4.33 12.34 1.15
N ALA A 29 5.05 11.67 2.05
CA ALA A 29 5.09 12.03 3.47
C ALA A 29 5.62 13.45 3.71
N SER A 30 6.56 13.93 2.87
CA SER A 30 7.11 15.29 2.98
C SER A 30 6.11 16.41 2.73
N SER A 31 4.93 16.10 2.17
CA SER A 31 3.84 17.06 2.00
C SER A 31 3.02 17.31 3.27
N PHE A 32 3.24 16.52 4.34
CA PHE A 32 2.55 16.65 5.62
C PHE A 32 3.48 17.24 6.68
N ASP A 33 2.93 18.02 7.61
CA ASP A 33 3.69 18.60 8.73
C ASP A 33 4.28 17.51 9.66
N SER A 34 3.59 16.38 9.79
CA SER A 34 4.04 15.22 10.57
C SER A 34 3.39 13.93 10.10
N VAL A 35 4.18 12.85 10.05
CA VAL A 35 3.76 11.50 9.67
C VAL A 35 4.41 10.49 10.62
N SER A 36 3.64 9.50 11.09
CA SER A 36 4.16 8.33 11.80
C SER A 36 3.90 7.04 11.01
N PHE A 37 4.86 6.12 11.06
CA PHE A 37 4.73 4.79 10.47
C PHE A 37 4.76 3.76 11.60
N GLU A 38 3.59 3.19 11.88
CA GLU A 38 3.42 2.25 12.99
C GLU A 38 3.09 0.84 12.48
N TRP A 39 3.69 -0.15 13.15
CA TRP A 39 3.33 -1.54 12.91
C TRP A 39 1.98 -1.83 13.57
N LEU A 40 1.07 -2.41 12.79
CA LEU A 40 -0.24 -2.83 13.25
C LEU A 40 -0.38 -4.34 13.08
N PRO A 41 -0.94 -5.06 14.06
CA PRO A 41 -1.30 -6.46 13.88
C PRO A 41 -2.22 -6.63 12.68
N LYS A 42 -2.01 -7.69 11.89
CA LYS A 42 -2.85 -8.02 10.72
C LYS A 42 -4.35 -8.06 11.05
N ALA A 43 -4.71 -8.50 12.26
CA ALA A 43 -6.08 -8.53 12.73
C ALA A 43 -6.77 -7.15 12.77
N GLN A 44 -5.98 -6.07 12.88
CA GLN A 44 -6.45 -4.68 12.86
C GLN A 44 -6.41 -4.06 11.45
N ASN A 45 -5.69 -4.67 10.50
CA ASN A 45 -5.58 -4.19 9.11
C ASN A 45 -6.54 -4.90 8.14
N LYS A 46 -7.62 -5.52 8.65
CA LYS A 46 -8.53 -6.37 7.85
C LYS A 46 -9.22 -5.62 6.72
N VAL A 47 -9.63 -4.37 6.94
CA VAL A 47 -10.34 -3.57 5.94
C VAL A 47 -9.44 -3.25 4.75
N ALA A 48 -8.20 -2.84 5.01
CA ALA A 48 -7.24 -2.55 3.95
C ALA A 48 -6.83 -3.82 3.18
N ASP A 49 -6.61 -4.94 3.89
CA ASP A 49 -6.31 -6.25 3.27
C ASP A 49 -7.46 -6.74 2.37
N ALA A 50 -8.72 -6.60 2.84
CA ALA A 50 -9.89 -6.94 2.05
C ALA A 50 -10.02 -6.07 0.79
N LEU A 51 -9.81 -4.76 0.92
CA LEU A 51 -9.89 -3.83 -0.21
C LEU A 51 -8.80 -4.11 -1.25
N ALA A 52 -7.57 -4.37 -0.81
CA ALA A 52 -6.47 -4.73 -1.70
C ALA A 52 -6.76 -6.03 -2.47
N LYS A 53 -7.30 -7.05 -1.78
CA LYS A 53 -7.73 -8.31 -2.42
C LYS A 53 -8.86 -8.08 -3.42
N GLN A 54 -9.86 -7.29 -3.06
CA GLN A 54 -10.96 -6.94 -3.96
C GLN A 54 -10.44 -6.26 -5.23
N ALA A 55 -9.55 -5.27 -5.09
CA ALA A 55 -8.95 -4.59 -6.24
C ALA A 55 -8.14 -5.56 -7.13
N LEU A 56 -7.38 -6.49 -6.52
CA LEU A 56 -6.68 -7.54 -7.26
C LEU A 56 -7.65 -8.44 -8.03
N TYR A 57 -8.73 -8.89 -7.40
CA TYR A 57 -9.74 -9.69 -8.07
C TYR A 57 -10.43 -8.91 -9.19
N SER A 58 -10.78 -7.64 -8.99
CA SER A 58 -11.38 -6.81 -10.03
C SER A 58 -10.44 -6.59 -11.22
N ALA A 59 -9.14 -6.39 -10.98
CA ALA A 59 -8.14 -6.23 -12.03
C ALA A 59 -7.89 -7.55 -12.79
N CYS A 60 -7.86 -8.69 -12.08
CA CYS A 60 -7.63 -10.00 -12.68
C CYS A 60 -8.87 -10.57 -13.38
N LEU A 61 -10.08 -10.26 -12.90
CA LEU A 61 -11.33 -10.79 -13.45
C LEU A 61 -11.85 -10.00 -14.64
N GLY A 62 -11.15 -8.93 -15.07
CA GLY A 62 -11.50 -8.14 -16.24
C GLY A 62 -13.00 -7.94 -16.33
N THR A 63 -13.58 -7.09 -15.46
CA THR A 63 -14.96 -6.68 -15.70
C THR A 63 -15.01 -6.20 -17.15
N PRO A 64 -15.83 -6.81 -18.04
CA PRO A 64 -16.02 -6.26 -19.36
C PRO A 64 -16.40 -4.81 -19.12
N LEU A 65 -15.71 -3.88 -19.78
CA LEU A 65 -16.22 -2.54 -19.94
C LEU A 65 -17.61 -2.75 -20.54
N ILE A 66 -18.65 -2.63 -19.72
CA ILE A 66 -19.96 -2.33 -20.25
C ILE A 66 -19.75 -0.91 -20.72
N ASP A 67 -19.41 -0.78 -22.00
CA ASP A 67 -19.52 0.46 -22.74
C ASP A 67 -20.97 0.89 -22.56
N SER A 68 -21.20 1.78 -21.59
CA SER A 68 -22.45 2.49 -21.48
C SER A 68 -22.43 3.54 -22.58
N GLU A 69 -22.59 3.08 -23.83
CA GLU A 69 -22.98 3.92 -24.95
C GLU A 69 -24.50 4.10 -24.92
N ALA A 70 -24.89 5.39 -24.92
CA ALA A 70 -26.20 5.99 -25.18
C ALA A 70 -27.29 5.84 -24.09
#